data_AF-A0A3C0G1D1-F1
#
_entry.id   AF-A0A3C0G1D1-F1
#
_cell.length_a   1.000
_cell.length_b   1.000
_cell.length_c   1.000
_cell.angle_alpha   90.00
_cell.angle_beta   90.00
_cell.angle_gamma   90.00
#
_symmetry.space_group_name_H-M   'P 1'
#
loop_
_entity.id
_entity.type
_entity.pdbx_description
1 polymer ?
#
loop_
_entity_poly.entity_id
_entity_poly.type
_entity_poly.pdbx_seq_one_letter_code
_entity_poly.pdbx_strand_id
1 'polypeptide(L)'
;MGGPVSRGKSYLVGERGPEIFTPSTSGGITSNNAMGGVTINVNVDASGSEVEGSDSKSNELGQQIAAAIQSELINQKRQGGLLA
;
A
#
# COMPACT_ATOMS: atom_id res chain seq x y z
N MET A 1 -7.90 -8.02 -8.72
CA MET A 1 -9.25 -8.20 -9.30
C MET A 1 -9.42 -7.14 -10.39
N GLY A 2 -9.56 -7.51 -11.65
CA GLY A 2 -9.71 -6.55 -12.75
C GLY A 2 -10.30 -7.21 -14.00
N GLY A 3 -10.61 -6.42 -15.02
CA GLY A 3 -11.15 -6.89 -16.30
C GLY A 3 -12.41 -6.17 -16.77
N PRO A 4 -12.95 -6.55 -17.94
CA PRO A 4 -14.10 -5.89 -18.54
C PRO A 4 -15.38 -6.11 -17.72
N VAL A 5 -16.20 -5.05 -17.63
CA VAL A 5 -17.49 -5.05 -16.96
C VAL A 5 -18.60 -4.62 -17.91
N SER A 6 -19.78 -5.19 -17.72
CA SER A 6 -20.97 -4.88 -18.50
C SER A 6 -21.97 -4.09 -17.67
N ARG A 7 -22.63 -3.12 -18.31
CA ARG A 7 -23.72 -2.34 -17.70
C ARG A 7 -24.74 -3.24 -16.98
N GLY A 8 -25.09 -2.87 -15.75
CA GLY A 8 -26.17 -3.49 -14.96
C GLY A 8 -25.85 -4.87 -14.38
N LYS A 9 -24.66 -5.42 -14.63
CA LYS A 9 -24.21 -6.66 -13.99
C LYS A 9 -23.45 -6.34 -12.71
N SER A 10 -23.72 -7.06 -11.63
CA SER A 10 -22.97 -6.92 -10.39
C SER A 10 -21.69 -7.75 -10.44
N TYR A 11 -20.60 -7.18 -9.93
CA TYR A 11 -19.28 -7.78 -9.83
C TYR A 11 -18.80 -7.67 -8.39
N LEU A 12 -18.15 -8.72 -7.89
CA LEU A 12 -17.44 -8.64 -6.63
C LEU A 12 -16.07 -7.99 -6.87
N VAL A 13 -15.81 -6.89 -6.20
CA VAL A 13 -14.57 -6.12 -6.25
C VAL A 13 -14.00 -5.96 -4.84
N GLY A 14 -12.87 -5.27 -4.72
CA GLY A 14 -12.28 -4.95 -3.43
C GLY A 14 -11.13 -5.89 -3.06
N GLU A 15 -9.91 -5.40 -3.30
CA GLU A 15 -8.67 -6.13 -3.00
C GLU A 15 -8.31 -6.09 -1.50
N ARG A 16 -9.10 -5.32 -0.72
CA ARG A 16 -8.97 -5.13 0.74
C ARG A 16 -10.23 -5.55 1.51
N GLY A 17 -11.15 -6.26 0.85
CA GLY A 17 -12.43 -6.69 1.41
C GLY A 17 -13.50 -6.80 0.30
N PRO A 18 -14.47 -7.71 0.42
CA PRO A 18 -15.49 -7.92 -0.63
C PRO A 18 -16.47 -6.76 -0.71
N GLU A 19 -16.55 -6.12 -1.88
CA GLU A 19 -17.51 -5.06 -2.22
C GLU A 19 -18.27 -5.42 -3.50
N ILE A 20 -19.54 -5.03 -3.63
CA ILE A 20 -20.29 -5.23 -4.86
C ILE A 20 -20.29 -3.95 -5.70
N PHE A 21 -19.83 -4.08 -6.94
CA PHE A 21 -19.87 -3.02 -7.92
C PHE A 21 -20.86 -3.35 -9.04
N THR A 22 -21.80 -2.45 -9.31
CA THR A 22 -22.76 -2.57 -10.42
C THR A 22 -22.66 -1.32 -11.29
N PRO A 23 -22.03 -1.40 -12.49
CA PRO A 23 -21.78 -0.21 -13.28
C PRO A 23 -23.02 0.22 -14.07
N SER A 24 -23.21 1.54 -14.19
CA SER A 24 -24.27 2.14 -15.02
C SER A 24 -23.94 2.14 -16.53
N THR A 25 -22.67 1.90 -16.89
CA THR A 25 -22.16 1.80 -18.27
C THR A 25 -21.16 0.65 -18.39
N SER A 26 -20.98 0.08 -19.58
CA SER A 26 -19.92 -0.93 -19.79
C SER A 26 -18.53 -0.27 -19.76
N GLY A 27 -17.51 -1.02 -19.36
CA GLY A 27 -16.15 -0.51 -19.18
C GLY A 27 -15.19 -1.59 -18.68
N GLY A 28 -14.24 -1.22 -17.81
CA GLY A 28 -13.31 -2.15 -17.18
C GLY A 28 -12.89 -1.72 -15.78
N ILE A 29 -12.50 -2.69 -14.97
CA ILE A 29 -11.88 -2.48 -13.65
C ILE A 29 -10.37 -2.68 -13.80
N THR A 30 -9.60 -1.69 -13.36
CA THR A 30 -8.14 -1.81 -13.21
C THR A 30 -7.84 -2.27 -11.79
N SER A 31 -7.21 -3.44 -11.62
CA SER A 31 -6.73 -3.92 -10.31
C SER A 31 -5.60 -3.05 -9.75
N ASN A 32 -5.40 -2.98 -8.43
CA ASN A 32 -4.32 -2.14 -7.87
C ASN A 32 -2.94 -2.62 -8.34
N ASN A 33 -2.76 -3.94 -8.52
CA ASN A 33 -1.52 -4.51 -9.06
C ASN A 33 -1.21 -4.04 -10.49
N ALA A 34 -2.22 -3.59 -11.23
CA ALA A 34 -2.09 -3.09 -12.59
C ALA A 34 -1.99 -1.55 -12.66
N MET A 35 -2.14 -0.84 -11.53
CA MET A 35 -2.02 0.63 -11.47
C MET A 35 -0.57 1.12 -11.36
N GLY A 36 0.41 0.21 -11.31
CA GLY A 36 1.82 0.53 -11.04
C GLY A 36 2.07 0.64 -9.53
N GLY A 37 3.20 0.09 -9.09
CA GLY A 37 3.59 0.16 -7.68
C GLY A 37 3.94 1.60 -7.26
N VAL A 38 3.57 1.97 -6.04
CA VAL A 38 4.08 3.20 -5.41
C VAL A 38 5.41 2.86 -4.74
N THR A 39 6.52 3.35 -5.29
CA THR A 39 7.83 3.30 -4.63
C THR A 39 7.92 4.43 -3.62
N ILE A 40 8.01 4.09 -2.34
CA ILE A 40 8.20 5.05 -1.25
C ILE A 40 9.67 4.98 -0.85
N ASN A 41 10.41 6.05 -1.14
CA ASN A 41 11.80 6.17 -0.70
C ASN A 41 11.82 6.74 0.71
N VAL A 42 12.34 5.97 1.67
CA VAL A 42 12.54 6.41 3.05
C VAL A 42 14.04 6.56 3.28
N ASN A 43 14.46 7.79 3.56
CA ASN A 43 15.83 8.05 3.99
C ASN A 43 15.85 8.07 5.52
N VAL A 44 16.70 7.24 6.12
CA VAL A 44 16.88 7.17 7.57
C VAL A 44 18.27 7.72 7.88
N ASP A 45 18.31 8.81 8.65
CA ASP A 45 19.54 9.34 9.21
C ASP A 45 19.71 8.81 10.64
N ALA A 46 20.79 8.08 10.87
CA ALA A 46 21.14 7.49 12.16
C ALA A 46 22.41 8.10 12.77
N SER A 47 22.90 9.21 12.20
CA SER A 47 24.04 9.94 12.76
C SER A 47 23.73 10.49 14.16
N GLY A 48 24.67 10.36 15.09
CA GLY A 48 24.51 10.75 16.50
C GLY A 48 23.68 9.81 17.38
N SER A 49 23.25 8.64 16.87
CA SER A 49 22.46 7.67 17.63
C SER A 49 23.33 6.63 18.35
N GLU A 50 22.82 5.98 19.40
CA GLU A 50 23.51 4.89 20.13
C GLU A 50 23.86 3.69 19.22
N VAL A 51 23.23 3.61 18.05
CA VAL A 51 23.48 2.58 17.03
C VAL A 51 24.59 2.96 16.03
N GLU A 52 25.05 4.21 16.04
CA GLU A 52 26.11 4.72 15.15
C GLU A 52 27.42 3.96 15.39
N GLY A 53 27.93 3.29 14.34
CA GLY A 53 29.18 2.51 14.40
C GLY A 53 29.02 1.04 14.84
N SER A 54 27.79 0.55 15.07
CA SER A 54 27.52 -0.88 15.33
C SER A 54 26.62 -1.47 14.25
N ASP A 55 27.20 -2.30 13.37
CA ASP A 55 26.49 -2.93 12.25
C ASP A 55 25.33 -3.82 12.70
N SER A 56 25.48 -4.53 13.83
CA SER A 56 24.42 -5.40 14.35
C SER A 56 23.24 -4.61 14.91
N LYS A 57 23.49 -3.60 15.74
CA LYS A 57 22.45 -2.73 16.31
C LYS A 57 21.76 -1.89 15.24
N SER A 58 22.50 -1.43 14.22
CA SER A 58 21.95 -0.66 13.10
C SER A 58 21.02 -1.51 12.23
N ASN A 59 21.36 -2.77 11.98
CA ASN A 59 20.49 -3.70 11.25
C ASN A 59 19.21 -4.00 12.04
N GLU A 60 19.31 -4.22 13.35
CA GLU A 60 18.14 -4.47 14.19
C GLU A 60 17.21 -3.24 14.26
N LEU A 61 17.77 -2.04 14.44
CA LEU A 61 17.00 -0.80 14.39
C LEU A 61 16.37 -0.59 13.00
N GLY A 62 17.11 -0.81 11.92
CA GLY A 62 16.60 -0.70 10.55
C GLY A 62 15.43 -1.64 10.29
N GLN A 63 15.48 -2.88 10.80
CA GLN A 63 14.36 -3.82 10.72
C GLN A 63 13.14 -3.37 11.52
N GLN A 64 13.33 -2.84 12.73
CA GLN A 64 12.25 -2.31 13.56
C GLN A 64 11.58 -1.09 12.91
N ILE A 65 12.38 -0.17 12.37
CA ILE A 65 11.89 1.00 11.64
C ILE A 65 11.12 0.57 10.38
N ALA A 66 11.67 -0.37 9.61
CA ALA A 66 10.99 -0.90 8.42
C ALA A 66 9.63 -1.52 8.76
N ALA A 67 9.56 -2.31 9.83
CA ALA A 67 8.31 -2.92 10.30
C ALA A 67 7.29 -1.86 10.76
N ALA A 68 7.73 -0.85 11.52
CA ALA A 68 6.89 0.25 11.98
C ALA A 68 6.32 1.07 10.81
N ILE A 69 7.18 1.44 9.85
CA ILE A 69 6.77 2.16 8.64
C ILE A 69 5.81 1.33 7.80
N GLN A 70 6.07 0.04 7.61
CA GLN A 70 5.17 -0.83 6.85
C GLN A 70 3.78 -0.89 7.49
N SER A 71 3.70 -1.02 8.82
CA SER A 71 2.44 -0.98 9.57
C SER A 71 1.71 0.35 9.40
N GLU A 72 2.43 1.46 9.48
CA GLU A 72 1.87 2.81 9.33
C GLU A 72 1.36 3.05 7.90
N LEU A 73 2.11 2.65 6.88
CA LEU A 73 1.69 2.73 5.48
C LEU A 73 0.44 1.90 5.22
N ILE A 74 0.29 0.73 5.86
CA ILE A 74 -0.91 -0.10 5.74
C ILE A 74 -2.12 0.60 6.39
N ASN A 75 -1.92 1.24 7.54
CA ASN A 75 -2.93 2.01 8.26
C ASN A 75 -3.38 3.26 7.49
N GLN A 76 -2.45 4.08 7.01
CA GLN A 76 -2.75 5.28 6.23
C GLN A 76 -3.45 4.94 4.91
N LYS A 77 -3.01 3.87 4.21
CA LYS A 77 -3.73 3.38 3.02
C LYS A 77 -5.13 2.86 3.34
N ARG A 78 -5.45 2.48 4.59
CA ARG A 78 -6.79 2.00 5.01
C ARG A 78 -7.74 3.15 5.32
N GLN A 79 -7.24 4.28 5.81
CA GLN A 79 -8.04 5.45 6.18
C GLN A 79 -8.33 6.41 5.03
N GLY A 80 -7.86 6.12 3.81
CA GLY A 80 -8.23 6.85 2.60
C GLY A 80 -7.46 8.15 2.35
N GLY A 81 -6.28 8.35 2.95
CA GLY A 81 -5.53 9.60 2.80
C GLY A 81 -4.01 9.42 2.73
N LEU A 82 -3.47 9.79 1.56
CA LEU A 82 -2.20 10.54 1.33
C LEU A 82 -2.06 10.93 -0.17
N LEU A 83 -3.01 10.53 -1.03
CA LEU A 83 -3.04 10.87 -2.47
C LEU A 83 -4.44 11.29 -2.96
N ALA A 84 -5.28 11.85 -2.08
CA ALA A 84 -6.51 12.54 -2.49
C ALA A 84 -6.22 14.02 -2.74
#